data_AF-A0A8K0VGW2-F1
#
_entry.id   AF-A0A8K0VGW2-F1
#
_cell.length_a   1.000
_cell.length_b   1.000
_cell.length_c   1.000
_cell.angle_alpha   90.00
_cell.angle_beta   90.00
_cell.angle_gamma   90.00
#
_symmetry.space_group_name_H-M   'P 1'
#
loop_
_entity.id
_entity.type
_entity.pdbx_description
1 polymer ?
#
loop_
_entity_poly.entity_id
_entity_poly.type
_entity_poly.pdbx_seq_one_letter_code
_entity_poly.pdbx_strand_id
1 'polypeptide(L)'
;MPIARLPSELLVLIGKFCGRSAQNELTRVNRQFHDVFNPVLYRQNRLRDPPAESCIFWAARNGRLDTLRIAVAHGADISDNGIRSEDDWTRPSPSPHFDPRPVFASPLHLAIYHRHADIIAWLLDNNADFNTPSRNVCLCYSSSANGIFCAYPLHTAICSGDEPTVRLLLSRGAIMSTKTLSALFCGIRNGCLPVVDAFIQKPDFDPTEEIQGMTPLHHAALCREGHVAEDVVHRLVDRGVPVDAVSNDLPPLAVAVSRRHFNVVLALIDRGADTSPLFAFDIDASALHWFLKYDYLGPRVPTLNRYTREERRQKIRESEEARAGVVSRLIALGADLEVKGDPQRFHGTPLYYAAAYAIDPVCVKILLEAGARVDATVDYEVHRGFPDEERHTHTILYGILRVMFAPSIMPRRGGDFQRSKDAIRLLLQHGARLDPVGIEESALELACRTREFHDTGVLERMFNNSSARNTSLEHIEEVLQACGTGDRYVVTLLRQLHERVRKTTVAE
;
A
#
# COMPACT_ATOMS: atom_id res chain seq x y z
N MET A 1 -49.97 55.61 -1.85
CA MET A 1 -48.61 55.61 -2.44
C MET A 1 -48.28 54.19 -2.84
N PRO A 2 -47.64 53.94 -4.00
CA PRO A 2 -47.06 52.63 -4.28
C PRO A 2 -46.08 52.27 -3.16
N ILE A 3 -46.09 51.03 -2.68
CA ILE A 3 -45.17 50.59 -1.62
C ILE A 3 -43.70 50.82 -2.01
N ALA A 4 -43.39 50.78 -3.32
CA ALA A 4 -42.09 51.13 -3.89
C ALA A 4 -41.75 52.64 -3.84
N ARG A 5 -42.62 53.53 -3.34
CA ARG A 5 -42.29 54.96 -3.14
C ARG A 5 -42.08 55.32 -1.67
N LEU A 6 -42.13 54.35 -0.77
CA LEU A 6 -41.87 54.57 0.64
C LEU A 6 -40.37 54.81 0.90
N PRO A 7 -40.01 55.68 1.86
CA PRO A 7 -38.65 55.80 2.37
C PRO A 7 -38.09 54.47 2.86
N SER A 8 -36.77 54.30 2.73
CA SER A 8 -36.04 53.07 3.09
C SER A 8 -36.28 52.67 4.55
N GLU A 9 -36.45 53.62 5.46
CA GLU A 9 -36.69 53.41 6.88
C GLU A 9 -38.04 52.73 7.13
N LEU A 10 -39.09 53.16 6.43
CA LEU A 10 -40.42 52.54 6.51
C LEU A 10 -40.42 51.16 5.87
N LEU A 11 -39.66 50.97 4.78
CA LEU A 11 -39.51 49.66 4.14
C LEU A 11 -38.78 48.66 5.05
N VAL A 12 -37.69 49.06 5.73
CA VAL A 12 -37.02 48.21 6.73
C VAL A 12 -37.98 47.85 7.87
N LEU A 13 -38.80 48.80 8.32
CA LEU A 13 -39.75 48.58 9.41
C LEU A 13 -40.87 47.61 9.01
N ILE A 14 -41.42 47.73 7.80
CA ILE A 14 -42.35 46.75 7.21
C ILE A 14 -41.67 45.38 7.12
N GLY A 15 -40.41 45.35 6.67
CA GLY A 15 -39.58 44.15 6.62
C GLY A 15 -39.56 43.40 7.94
N LYS A 16 -39.39 44.08 9.08
CA LYS A 16 -39.38 43.43 10.41
C LYS A 16 -40.66 42.64 10.72
N PHE A 17 -41.80 43.01 10.14
CA PHE A 17 -43.08 42.30 10.30
C PHE A 17 -43.34 41.25 9.21
N CYS A 18 -42.56 41.26 8.13
CA CYS A 18 -42.59 40.21 7.11
C CYS A 18 -41.71 39.02 7.51
N GLY A 19 -42.20 37.80 7.27
CA GLY A 19 -41.37 36.60 7.40
C GLY A 19 -40.22 36.57 6.40
N ARG A 20 -39.17 35.78 6.68
CA ARG A 20 -37.96 35.71 5.85
C ARG A 20 -38.24 35.36 4.38
N SER A 21 -39.17 34.43 4.11
CA SER A 21 -39.56 34.07 2.74
C SER A 21 -40.12 35.27 1.99
N ALA A 22 -41.03 36.01 2.63
CA ALA A 22 -41.62 37.22 2.05
C ALA A 22 -40.58 38.31 1.80
N GLN A 23 -39.62 38.50 2.72
CA GLN A 23 -38.51 39.43 2.51
C GLN A 23 -37.64 39.02 1.30
N ASN A 24 -37.36 37.72 1.14
CA ASN A 24 -36.60 37.17 0.01
C ASN A 24 -37.36 37.19 -1.33
N GLU A 25 -38.68 37.13 -1.30
CA GLU A 25 -39.49 37.33 -2.50
C GLU A 25 -39.49 38.81 -2.90
N LEU A 26 -39.61 39.73 -1.92
CA LEU A 26 -39.61 41.17 -2.16
C LEU A 26 -38.29 41.66 -2.77
N THR A 27 -37.14 41.09 -2.41
CA THR A 27 -35.86 41.44 -3.05
C THR A 27 -35.83 41.13 -4.55
N ARG A 28 -36.67 40.21 -5.04
CA ARG A 28 -36.75 39.83 -6.45
C ARG A 28 -37.70 40.70 -7.27
N VAL A 29 -38.50 41.53 -6.61
CA VAL A 29 -39.55 42.35 -7.25
C VAL A 29 -38.97 43.60 -7.91
N ASN A 30 -38.08 44.34 -7.24
CA ASN A 30 -37.42 45.51 -7.80
C ASN A 30 -36.09 45.85 -7.11
N ARG A 31 -35.31 46.77 -7.70
CA ARG A 31 -33.99 47.18 -7.20
C ARG A 31 -34.04 47.86 -5.82
N GLN A 32 -35.07 48.67 -5.55
CA GLN A 32 -35.19 49.37 -4.27
C GLN A 32 -35.44 48.40 -3.10
N PHE A 33 -36.30 47.39 -3.30
CA PHE A 33 -36.52 46.33 -2.32
C PHE A 33 -35.31 45.42 -2.19
N HIS A 34 -34.61 45.14 -3.28
CA HIS A 34 -33.32 44.47 -3.22
C HIS A 34 -32.35 45.23 -2.31
N ASP A 35 -32.13 46.52 -2.55
CA ASP A 35 -31.15 47.33 -1.81
C ASP A 35 -31.52 47.48 -0.32
N VAL A 36 -32.82 47.47 0.01
CA VAL A 36 -33.31 47.57 1.39
C VAL A 36 -33.30 46.23 2.14
N PHE A 37 -33.82 45.17 1.54
CA PHE A 37 -34.03 43.89 2.24
C PHE A 37 -32.82 42.95 2.13
N ASN A 38 -31.99 43.03 1.08
CA ASN A 38 -30.85 42.14 0.90
C ASN A 38 -29.83 42.23 2.07
N PRO A 39 -29.40 43.43 2.53
CA PRO A 39 -28.54 43.55 3.72
C PRO A 39 -29.17 42.97 4.99
N VAL A 40 -30.49 43.04 5.12
CA VAL A 40 -31.24 42.49 6.26
C VAL A 40 -31.23 40.97 6.21
N LEU A 41 -31.40 40.37 5.03
CA LEU A 41 -31.33 38.92 4.83
C LEU A 41 -29.94 38.36 5.15
N TYR A 42 -28.86 39.03 4.76
CA TYR A 42 -27.49 38.60 5.14
C TYR A 42 -27.24 38.71 6.65
N ARG A 43 -27.71 39.77 7.31
CA ARG A 43 -27.61 39.89 8.78
C ARG A 43 -28.44 38.82 9.50
N GLN A 44 -29.64 38.51 9.00
CA GLN A 44 -30.46 37.44 9.55
C GLN A 44 -29.81 36.07 9.36
N ASN A 45 -29.24 35.81 8.18
CA ASN A 45 -28.50 34.57 7.89
C ASN A 45 -27.36 34.36 8.89
N ARG A 46 -26.57 35.39 9.18
CA ARG A 46 -25.51 35.33 10.21
C ARG A 46 -26.03 34.97 11.60
N LEU A 47 -27.16 35.55 12.02
CA LEU A 47 -27.65 35.47 13.40
C LEU A 47 -28.56 34.27 13.68
N ARG A 48 -29.24 33.75 12.65
CA ARG A 48 -30.36 32.82 12.82
C ARG A 48 -30.17 31.48 12.11
N ASP A 49 -29.28 31.39 11.13
CA ASP A 49 -29.12 30.14 10.36
C ASP A 49 -28.06 29.24 10.98
N PRO A 50 -28.28 27.92 10.94
CA PRO A 50 -27.23 26.99 11.29
C PRO A 50 -26.05 27.17 10.32
N PRO A 51 -24.82 26.92 10.77
CA PRO A 51 -23.63 27.14 9.94
C PRO A 51 -23.68 26.40 8.60
N ALA A 52 -24.21 25.18 8.56
CA ALA A 52 -24.36 24.42 7.31
C ALA A 52 -25.27 25.10 6.26
N GLU A 53 -26.16 26.00 6.68
CA GLU A 53 -27.07 26.76 5.82
C GLU A 53 -26.64 28.23 5.67
N SER A 54 -25.55 28.63 6.31
CA SER A 54 -25.07 30.01 6.22
C SER A 54 -24.55 30.32 4.80
N CYS A 55 -24.83 31.54 4.35
CA CYS A 55 -24.61 31.97 2.99
C CYS A 55 -23.13 31.95 2.62
N ILE A 56 -22.24 32.18 3.59
CA ILE A 56 -20.79 32.13 3.37
C ILE A 56 -20.33 30.72 3.00
N PHE A 57 -20.86 29.67 3.66
CA PHE A 57 -20.54 28.28 3.35
C PHE A 57 -21.17 27.86 2.02
N TRP A 58 -22.40 28.28 1.75
CA TRP A 58 -23.02 28.05 0.44
C TRP A 58 -22.21 28.68 -0.70
N ALA A 59 -21.76 29.93 -0.52
CA ALA A 59 -21.00 30.65 -1.53
C ALA A 59 -19.63 30.00 -1.76
N ALA A 60 -18.92 29.62 -0.69
CA ALA A 60 -17.66 28.89 -0.76
C ALA A 60 -17.82 27.50 -1.41
N ARG A 61 -18.91 26.80 -1.13
CA ARG A 61 -19.21 25.48 -1.71
C ARG A 61 -19.49 25.55 -3.21
N ASN A 62 -20.22 26.58 -3.64
CA ASN A 62 -20.74 26.70 -5.01
C ASN A 62 -19.91 27.62 -5.92
N GLY A 63 -18.75 28.11 -5.46
CA GLY A 63 -17.88 28.95 -6.31
C GLY A 63 -18.46 30.33 -6.59
N ARG A 64 -19.16 30.95 -5.63
CA ARG A 64 -19.79 32.26 -5.77
C ARG A 64 -19.04 33.35 -5.01
N LEU A 65 -17.93 33.83 -5.59
CA LEU A 65 -17.07 34.84 -4.97
C LEU A 65 -17.82 36.15 -4.63
N ASP A 66 -18.69 36.63 -5.52
CA ASP A 66 -19.45 37.87 -5.26
C ASP A 66 -20.40 37.74 -4.07
N THR A 67 -21.12 36.60 -3.97
CA THR A 67 -21.99 36.30 -2.84
C THR A 67 -21.19 36.21 -1.54
N LEU A 68 -20.00 35.60 -1.60
CA LEU A 68 -19.11 35.49 -0.45
C LEU A 68 -18.62 36.88 0.02
N ARG A 69 -18.23 37.75 -0.91
CA ARG A 69 -17.85 39.14 -0.62
C ARG A 69 -18.97 39.92 0.04
N ILE A 70 -20.19 39.80 -0.47
CA ILE A 70 -21.36 40.47 0.10
C ILE A 70 -21.65 39.95 1.51
N ALA A 71 -21.56 38.63 1.73
CA ALA A 71 -21.75 38.04 3.05
C ALA A 71 -20.74 38.57 4.07
N VAL A 72 -19.45 38.62 3.72
CA VAL A 72 -18.38 39.16 4.59
C VAL A 72 -18.56 40.66 4.82
N ALA A 73 -18.94 41.44 3.80
CA ALA A 73 -19.23 42.88 3.94
C ALA A 73 -20.40 43.15 4.91
N HIS A 74 -21.32 42.20 5.07
CA HIS A 74 -22.40 42.26 6.04
C HIS A 74 -22.07 41.58 7.38
N GLY A 75 -20.79 41.27 7.61
CA GLY A 75 -20.23 40.81 8.87
C GLY A 75 -20.29 39.29 9.08
N ALA A 76 -20.47 38.48 8.04
CA ALA A 76 -20.23 37.04 8.16
C ALA A 76 -18.77 36.79 8.54
N ASP A 77 -18.55 35.88 9.48
CA ASP A 77 -17.19 35.51 9.90
C ASP A 77 -16.56 34.62 8.83
N ILE A 78 -15.45 35.12 8.28
CA ILE A 78 -14.68 34.49 7.20
C ILE A 78 -14.02 33.16 7.64
N SER A 79 -13.82 32.98 8.95
CA SER A 79 -13.15 31.83 9.55
C SER A 79 -14.09 30.89 10.32
N ASP A 80 -15.41 31.14 10.29
CA ASP A 80 -16.38 30.30 11.00
C ASP A 80 -16.32 28.85 10.48
N ASN A 81 -16.14 27.87 11.35
CA ASN A 81 -16.20 26.43 11.00
C ASN A 81 -17.51 25.76 11.38
N GLY A 82 -18.44 26.54 11.93
CA GLY A 82 -19.77 26.10 12.32
C GLY A 82 -19.86 25.35 13.64
N ILE A 83 -18.79 25.33 14.42
CA ILE A 83 -18.76 24.65 15.72
C ILE A 83 -19.28 25.60 16.79
N ARG A 84 -20.11 25.08 17.70
CA ARG A 84 -20.81 25.90 18.71
C ARG A 84 -20.65 25.35 20.14
N SER A 85 -20.33 24.08 20.34
CA SER A 85 -20.02 23.52 21.67
C SER A 85 -18.97 22.39 21.64
N GLU A 86 -18.48 21.98 22.81
CA GLU A 86 -17.62 20.77 22.94
C GLU A 86 -18.34 19.48 22.52
N ASP A 87 -19.68 19.44 22.57
CA ASP A 87 -20.46 18.30 22.08
C ASP A 87 -20.33 18.12 20.56
N ASP A 88 -20.22 19.22 19.80
CA ASP A 88 -19.99 19.17 18.35
C ASP A 88 -18.63 18.51 18.03
N TRP A 89 -17.67 18.64 18.94
CA TRP A 89 -16.39 17.93 18.87
C TRP A 89 -16.49 16.49 19.33
N THR A 90 -17.24 16.16 20.38
CA THR A 90 -17.12 14.85 21.06
C THR A 90 -18.18 13.82 20.71
N ARG A 91 -19.27 14.22 20.04
CA ARG A 91 -20.38 13.31 19.74
C ARG A 91 -19.93 12.12 18.86
N PRO A 92 -20.15 10.86 19.28
CA PRO A 92 -19.83 9.69 18.46
C PRO A 92 -20.67 9.70 17.17
N SER A 93 -20.07 9.29 16.05
CA SER A 93 -20.82 9.06 14.80
C SER A 93 -21.82 7.93 15.05
N PRO A 94 -23.14 8.13 14.84
CA PRO A 94 -24.07 7.02 14.84
C PRO A 94 -23.67 5.99 13.77
N SER A 95 -23.92 4.72 14.05
CA SER A 95 -23.53 3.52 13.31
C SER A 95 -23.35 3.65 11.78
N PRO A 96 -22.48 2.82 11.16
CA PRO A 96 -22.00 2.97 9.77
C PRO A 96 -23.05 2.89 8.65
N HIS A 97 -24.33 2.66 8.98
CA HIS A 97 -25.38 2.40 8.01
C HIS A 97 -26.40 3.52 7.84
N PHE A 98 -26.33 4.61 8.60
CA PHE A 98 -27.12 5.83 8.32
C PHE A 98 -26.56 7.01 9.13
N ASP A 99 -25.66 7.81 8.56
CA ASP A 99 -25.19 9.04 9.23
C ASP A 99 -25.07 10.21 8.25
N PRO A 100 -26.07 11.13 8.18
CA PRO A 100 -25.91 12.43 7.55
C PRO A 100 -25.04 13.30 8.46
N ARG A 101 -23.73 13.01 8.48
CA ARG A 101 -22.76 13.70 9.33
C ARG A 101 -22.86 15.22 9.11
N PRO A 102 -23.10 16.04 10.15
CA PRO A 102 -22.86 17.47 10.04
C PRO A 102 -21.37 17.67 9.73
N VAL A 103 -21.10 18.28 8.57
CA VAL A 103 -19.75 18.66 8.14
C VAL A 103 -19.46 20.01 8.75
N PHE A 104 -18.50 20.07 9.67
CA PHE A 104 -18.01 21.31 10.25
C PHE A 104 -16.75 21.71 9.50
N ALA A 105 -16.80 22.79 8.73
CA ALA A 105 -15.75 23.15 7.79
C ALA A 105 -15.76 24.65 7.57
N SER A 106 -14.60 25.32 7.67
CA SER A 106 -14.55 26.75 7.32
C SER A 106 -14.81 26.99 5.83
N PRO A 107 -15.19 28.23 5.42
CA PRO A 107 -15.31 28.59 4.01
C PRO A 107 -14.07 28.19 3.20
N LEU A 108 -12.88 28.30 3.80
CA LEU A 108 -11.62 27.90 3.17
C LEU A 108 -11.56 26.38 2.91
N HIS A 109 -12.00 25.53 3.85
CA HIS A 109 -12.05 24.08 3.61
C HIS A 109 -12.96 23.74 2.43
N LEU A 110 -14.14 24.36 2.35
CA LEU A 110 -15.11 24.12 1.29
C LEU A 110 -14.58 24.60 -0.06
N ALA A 111 -13.95 25.79 -0.09
CA ALA A 111 -13.33 26.32 -1.30
C ALA A 111 -12.20 25.40 -1.82
N ILE A 112 -11.37 24.86 -0.92
CA ILE A 112 -10.30 23.90 -1.26
C ILE A 112 -10.88 22.58 -1.75
N TYR A 113 -11.85 22.02 -1.02
CA TYR A 113 -12.48 20.74 -1.37
C TYR A 113 -13.14 20.78 -2.76
N HIS A 114 -13.75 21.92 -3.11
CA HIS A 114 -14.39 22.14 -4.40
C HIS A 114 -13.48 22.81 -5.46
N ARG A 115 -12.22 23.10 -5.11
CA ARG A 115 -11.18 23.67 -6.00
C ARG A 115 -11.52 25.04 -6.60
N HIS A 116 -12.11 25.92 -5.80
CA HIS A 116 -12.44 27.30 -6.20
C HIS A 116 -11.25 28.24 -5.93
N ALA A 117 -10.28 28.27 -6.84
CA ALA A 117 -9.01 29.00 -6.69
C ALA A 117 -9.18 30.51 -6.43
N ASP A 118 -10.18 31.13 -7.05
CA ASP A 118 -10.53 32.55 -6.89
C ASP A 118 -11.00 32.87 -5.46
N ILE A 119 -11.81 32.00 -4.88
CA ILE A 119 -12.27 32.09 -3.49
C ILE A 119 -11.13 31.79 -2.53
N ILE A 120 -10.30 30.77 -2.80
CA ILE A 120 -9.15 30.43 -1.95
C ILE A 120 -8.20 31.62 -1.84
N ALA A 121 -7.80 32.21 -2.97
CA ALA A 121 -6.94 33.39 -3.00
C ALA A 121 -7.57 34.55 -2.24
N TRP A 122 -8.84 34.87 -2.54
CA TRP A 122 -9.53 35.98 -1.88
C TRP A 122 -9.66 35.80 -0.37
N LEU A 123 -10.01 34.60 0.11
CA LEU A 123 -10.12 34.29 1.53
C LEU A 123 -8.78 34.52 2.24
N LEU A 124 -7.69 34.00 1.67
CA LEU A 124 -6.35 34.12 2.25
C LEU A 124 -5.82 35.56 2.21
N ASP A 125 -6.16 36.32 1.18
CA ASP A 125 -5.79 37.74 1.06
C ASP A 125 -6.59 38.65 2.02
N ASN A 126 -7.74 38.18 2.52
CA ASN A 126 -8.58 38.87 3.50
C ASN A 126 -8.44 38.29 4.92
N ASN A 127 -7.26 37.74 5.25
CA ASN A 127 -6.93 37.25 6.58
C ASN A 127 -7.86 36.14 7.12
N ALA A 128 -8.44 35.31 6.26
CA ALA A 128 -9.10 34.09 6.72
C ALA A 128 -8.10 33.20 7.47
N ASP A 129 -8.51 32.67 8.62
CA ASP A 129 -7.69 31.74 9.38
C ASP A 129 -7.50 30.45 8.58
N PHE A 130 -6.25 30.17 8.23
CA PHE A 130 -5.85 29.00 7.47
C PHE A 130 -5.48 27.80 8.37
N ASN A 131 -5.65 27.95 9.69
CA ASN A 131 -5.45 26.91 10.69
C ASN A 131 -6.75 26.52 11.42
N THR A 132 -7.90 26.95 10.91
CA THR A 132 -9.18 26.58 11.51
C THR A 132 -9.36 25.06 11.46
N PRO A 133 -9.74 24.37 12.54
CA PRO A 133 -9.99 22.94 12.49
C PRO A 133 -11.39 22.64 11.90
N SER A 134 -11.49 21.51 11.19
CA SER A 134 -12.71 20.98 10.59
C SER A 134 -12.96 19.54 10.99
N ARG A 135 -14.21 19.08 10.91
CA ARG A 135 -14.64 17.71 11.22
C ARG A 135 -15.45 17.15 10.06
N ASN A 136 -15.20 15.89 9.73
CA ASN A 136 -15.91 15.15 8.66
C ASN A 136 -15.75 15.71 7.23
N VAL A 137 -14.78 16.61 6.97
CA VAL A 137 -14.48 17.10 5.61
C VAL A 137 -13.78 16.04 4.75
N CYS A 138 -12.92 15.23 5.36
CA CYS A 138 -12.14 14.22 4.67
C CYS A 138 -12.29 12.85 5.34
N LEU A 139 -12.36 11.78 4.54
CA LEU A 139 -12.55 10.39 5.00
C LEU A 139 -11.25 9.62 5.19
N CYS A 140 -10.10 10.28 5.10
CA CYS A 140 -8.81 9.60 5.04
C CYS A 140 -8.41 8.84 6.33
N TYR A 141 -9.20 8.96 7.41
CA TYR A 141 -8.95 8.38 8.74
C TYR A 141 -10.20 7.89 9.48
N SER A 142 -11.30 7.57 8.79
CA SER A 142 -12.60 7.23 9.42
C SER A 142 -12.63 5.93 10.27
N SER A 143 -11.50 5.24 10.44
CA SER A 143 -11.44 3.88 11.01
C SER A 143 -10.55 3.75 12.25
N SER A 144 -10.02 4.85 12.82
CA SER A 144 -9.31 4.75 14.10
C SER A 144 -10.33 4.65 15.24
N ALA A 145 -10.22 3.60 16.05
CA ALA A 145 -11.15 3.31 17.14
C ALA A 145 -11.17 4.38 18.26
N ASN A 146 -10.26 5.38 18.25
CA ASN A 146 -9.95 6.17 19.45
C ASN A 146 -9.88 7.70 19.25
N GLY A 147 -10.54 8.34 18.27
CA GLY A 147 -10.45 9.81 18.22
C GLY A 147 -11.32 10.58 17.26
N ILE A 148 -11.65 11.80 17.69
CA ILE A 148 -12.24 12.89 16.91
C ILE A 148 -11.19 13.36 15.90
N PHE A 149 -11.52 13.34 14.61
CA PHE A 149 -10.61 13.76 13.55
C PHE A 149 -10.80 15.24 13.21
N CYS A 150 -9.75 16.03 13.43
CA CYS A 150 -9.72 17.45 13.09
C CYS A 150 -8.79 17.69 11.88
N ALA A 151 -9.36 17.95 10.70
CA ALA A 151 -8.60 18.34 9.52
C ALA A 151 -8.41 19.85 9.46
N TYR A 152 -7.25 20.29 8.98
CA TYR A 152 -6.95 21.70 8.70
C TYR A 152 -7.05 21.98 7.19
N PRO A 153 -7.13 23.25 6.76
CA PRO A 153 -7.16 23.61 5.34
C PRO A 153 -6.00 22.99 4.55
N LEU A 154 -4.80 22.96 5.14
CA LEU A 154 -3.62 22.30 4.54
C LEU A 154 -3.85 20.81 4.29
N HIS A 155 -4.45 20.10 5.25
CA HIS A 155 -4.77 18.68 5.09
C HIS A 155 -5.77 18.46 3.94
N THR A 156 -6.82 19.29 3.86
CA THR A 156 -7.79 19.20 2.75
C THR A 156 -7.12 19.44 1.40
N ALA A 157 -6.18 20.40 1.32
CA ALA A 157 -5.42 20.68 0.09
C ALA A 157 -4.51 19.50 -0.32
N ILE A 158 -3.86 18.85 0.65
CA ILE A 158 -3.06 17.65 0.40
C ILE A 158 -3.92 16.51 -0.13
N CYS A 159 -5.07 16.25 0.51
CA CYS A 159 -5.98 15.18 0.12
C CYS A 159 -6.72 15.45 -1.19
N SER A 160 -6.89 16.71 -1.59
CA SER A 160 -7.47 17.07 -2.89
C SER A 160 -6.43 17.09 -4.03
N GLY A 161 -5.13 16.96 -3.71
CA GLY A 161 -4.03 17.06 -4.68
C GLY A 161 -3.82 18.48 -5.22
N ASP A 162 -4.26 19.51 -4.49
CA ASP A 162 -4.19 20.91 -4.93
C ASP A 162 -2.83 21.54 -4.57
N GLU A 163 -1.79 21.16 -5.32
CA GLU A 163 -0.40 21.58 -5.09
C GLU A 163 -0.22 23.11 -4.99
N PRO A 164 -0.82 23.95 -5.86
CA PRO A 164 -0.72 25.40 -5.75
C PRO A 164 -1.22 25.93 -4.39
N THR A 165 -2.36 25.42 -3.92
CA THR A 165 -2.91 25.80 -2.62
C THR A 165 -2.06 25.28 -1.48
N VAL A 166 -1.50 24.07 -1.58
CA VAL A 166 -0.54 23.55 -0.60
C VAL A 166 0.66 24.50 -0.46
N ARG A 167 1.29 24.91 -1.57
CA ARG A 167 2.42 25.85 -1.55
C ARG A 167 2.04 27.20 -0.92
N LEU A 168 0.84 27.69 -1.24
CA LEU A 168 0.32 28.95 -0.73
C LEU A 168 0.04 28.92 0.78
N LEU A 169 -0.45 27.78 1.30
CA LEU A 169 -0.68 27.60 2.73
C LEU A 169 0.63 27.42 3.49
N LEU A 170 1.58 26.68 2.92
CA LEU A 170 2.92 26.50 3.50
C LEU A 170 3.69 27.82 3.57
N SER A 171 3.64 28.66 2.53
CA SER A 171 4.32 29.97 2.53
C SER A 171 3.75 30.95 3.56
N ARG A 172 2.52 30.73 4.03
CA ARG A 172 1.87 31.49 5.10
C ARG A 172 2.05 30.87 6.49
N GLY A 173 2.79 29.77 6.62
CA GLY A 173 3.07 29.13 7.91
C GLY A 173 1.92 28.29 8.45
N ALA A 174 1.17 27.62 7.58
CA ALA A 174 0.12 26.69 7.99
C ALA A 174 0.67 25.57 8.91
N ILE A 175 -0.14 25.16 9.89
CA ILE A 175 0.22 24.10 10.83
C ILE A 175 0.40 22.77 10.08
N MET A 176 1.59 22.18 10.20
CA MET A 176 1.95 20.94 9.52
C MET A 176 1.72 19.68 10.35
N SER A 177 1.62 19.78 11.67
CA SER A 177 1.47 18.60 12.51
C SER A 177 0.64 18.92 13.74
N THR A 178 -0.18 17.95 14.12
CA THR A 178 -0.97 17.94 15.36
C THR A 178 -0.92 16.55 15.97
N LYS A 179 -1.35 16.41 17.23
CA LYS A 179 -1.31 15.13 17.95
C LYS A 179 -2.04 13.99 17.22
N THR A 180 -3.10 14.31 16.48
CA THR A 180 -3.95 13.31 15.79
C THR A 180 -3.67 13.20 14.30
N LEU A 181 -3.06 14.22 13.69
CA LEU A 181 -2.87 14.32 12.24
C LEU A 181 -1.53 14.98 11.90
N SER A 182 -0.72 14.28 11.11
CA SER A 182 0.50 14.82 10.52
C SER A 182 0.27 15.12 9.03
N ALA A 183 0.48 16.37 8.64
CA ALA A 183 0.50 16.76 7.23
C ALA A 183 1.65 16.08 6.49
N LEU A 184 2.79 15.82 7.15
CA LEU A 184 3.87 15.06 6.53
C LEU A 184 3.41 13.64 6.18
N PHE A 185 2.78 12.92 7.12
CA PHE A 185 2.25 11.58 6.83
C PHE A 185 1.28 11.60 5.65
N CYS A 186 0.34 12.55 5.65
CA CYS A 186 -0.60 12.71 4.55
C CYS A 186 0.09 13.11 3.24
N GLY A 187 1.11 13.96 3.30
CA GLY A 187 1.91 14.39 2.17
C GLY A 187 2.65 13.21 1.55
N ILE A 188 3.34 12.41 2.35
CA ILE A 188 4.02 11.19 1.90
C ILE A 188 3.00 10.22 1.28
N ARG A 189 1.89 9.93 1.97
CA ARG A 189 0.87 8.97 1.51
C ARG A 189 0.20 9.37 0.19
N ASN A 190 -0.01 10.66 -0.05
CA ASN A 190 -0.65 11.19 -1.26
C ASN A 190 0.37 11.74 -2.28
N GLY A 191 1.66 11.51 -2.07
CA GLY A 191 2.72 11.94 -2.98
C GLY A 191 2.92 13.46 -3.10
N CYS A 192 2.51 14.25 -2.10
CA CYS A 192 2.63 15.70 -2.10
C CYS A 192 4.04 16.14 -1.67
N LEU A 193 4.99 16.13 -2.62
CA LEU A 193 6.38 16.53 -2.40
C LEU A 193 6.57 17.92 -1.76
N PRO A 194 5.77 18.96 -2.07
CA PRO A 194 5.96 20.27 -1.43
C PRO A 194 5.81 20.27 0.09
N VAL A 195 4.99 19.37 0.64
CA VAL A 195 4.85 19.22 2.09
C VAL A 195 6.10 18.58 2.68
N VAL A 196 6.66 17.58 1.99
CA VAL A 196 7.90 16.92 2.39
C VAL A 196 9.06 17.92 2.34
N ASP A 197 9.17 18.68 1.26
CA ASP A 197 10.17 19.73 1.10
C ASP A 197 10.05 20.80 2.19
N ALA A 198 8.84 21.30 2.45
CA ALA A 198 8.63 22.31 3.49
C ALA A 198 8.91 21.78 4.90
N PHE A 199 8.62 20.50 5.17
CA PHE A 199 8.90 19.87 6.45
C PHE A 199 10.40 19.77 6.69
N ILE A 200 11.11 19.25 5.68
CA ILE A 200 12.56 19.08 5.70
C ILE A 200 13.29 20.43 5.73
N GLN A 201 12.78 21.48 5.07
CA GLN A 201 13.40 22.81 5.03
C GLN A 201 13.22 23.63 6.31
N LYS A 202 12.50 23.12 7.32
CA LYS A 202 12.35 23.82 8.60
C LYS A 202 13.71 24.07 9.27
N PRO A 203 13.96 25.26 9.84
CA PRO A 203 15.20 25.55 10.56
C PRO A 203 15.41 24.65 11.79
N ASP A 204 14.33 24.21 12.42
CA ASP A 204 14.26 23.37 13.61
C ASP A 204 13.96 21.89 13.28
N PHE A 205 14.23 21.45 12.05
CA PHE A 205 14.02 20.07 11.62
C PHE A 205 14.90 19.10 12.44
N ASP A 206 14.25 18.20 13.17
CA ASP A 206 14.90 17.08 13.86
C ASP A 206 14.81 15.82 12.99
N PRO A 207 15.94 15.29 12.48
CA PRO A 207 15.95 14.08 11.65
C PRO A 207 15.50 12.82 12.41
N THR A 208 15.44 12.86 13.74
CA THR A 208 15.01 11.77 14.60
C THR A 208 13.55 11.90 15.08
N GLU A 209 12.84 12.95 14.65
CA GLU A 209 11.44 13.18 15.05
C GLU A 209 10.55 12.00 14.65
N GLU A 210 9.91 11.38 15.65
CA GLU A 210 8.89 10.37 15.43
C GLU A 210 7.50 10.98 15.29
N ILE A 211 6.83 10.62 14.20
CA ILE A 211 5.49 11.06 13.88
C ILE A 211 4.56 9.88 14.11
N GLN A 212 3.68 10.00 15.11
CA GLN A 212 2.77 8.91 15.51
C GLN A 212 3.54 7.61 15.88
N GLY A 213 4.72 7.76 16.49
CA GLY A 213 5.58 6.65 16.92
C GLY A 213 6.35 5.98 15.78
N MET A 214 6.49 6.63 14.61
CA MET A 214 7.22 6.13 13.44
C MET A 214 8.08 7.24 12.83
N THR A 215 9.28 6.90 12.33
CA THR A 215 10.12 7.87 11.61
C THR A 215 9.53 8.21 10.23
N PRO A 216 9.90 9.36 9.62
CA PRO A 216 9.47 9.70 8.27
C PRO A 216 9.76 8.62 7.20
N LEU A 217 10.86 7.88 7.34
CA LEU A 217 11.21 6.77 6.43
C LEU A 217 10.27 5.57 6.55
N HIS A 218 9.76 5.28 7.76
CA HIS A 218 8.70 4.28 7.91
C HIS A 218 7.46 4.72 7.14
N HIS A 219 7.06 5.98 7.25
CA HIS A 219 5.91 6.51 6.51
C HIS A 219 6.11 6.43 4.99
N ALA A 220 7.33 6.66 4.50
CA ALA A 220 7.68 6.45 3.09
C ALA A 220 7.53 4.98 2.68
N ALA A 221 7.98 4.04 3.52
CA ALA A 221 7.77 2.61 3.32
C ALA A 221 6.28 2.20 3.32
N LEU A 222 5.40 2.96 4.00
CA LEU A 222 3.95 2.73 4.00
C LEU A 222 3.22 3.34 2.78
N CYS A 223 3.88 4.19 1.99
CA CYS A 223 3.27 4.90 0.87
C CYS A 223 2.88 3.96 -0.28
N ARG A 224 1.71 4.19 -0.89
CA ARG A 224 1.19 3.31 -1.96
C ARG A 224 1.84 3.56 -3.33
N GLU A 225 2.45 4.72 -3.52
CA GLU A 225 3.02 5.15 -4.79
C GLU A 225 4.54 5.01 -4.75
N GLY A 226 5.06 3.93 -5.36
CA GLY A 226 6.47 3.56 -5.25
C GLY A 226 7.45 4.63 -5.72
N HIS A 227 7.16 5.32 -6.83
CA HIS A 227 8.03 6.38 -7.37
C HIS A 227 8.11 7.60 -6.46
N VAL A 228 6.97 8.02 -5.88
CA VAL A 228 7.00 9.16 -4.96
C VAL A 228 7.66 8.78 -3.64
N ALA A 229 7.46 7.54 -3.19
CA ALA A 229 8.12 7.04 -1.99
C ALA A 229 9.64 6.99 -2.14
N GLU A 230 10.15 6.61 -3.31
CA GLU A 230 11.59 6.64 -3.66
C GLU A 230 12.17 8.06 -3.56
N ASP A 231 11.54 9.05 -4.20
CA ASP A 231 11.95 10.46 -4.12
C ASP A 231 11.93 10.98 -2.67
N VAL A 232 10.93 10.58 -1.89
CA VAL A 232 10.81 10.95 -0.47
C VAL A 232 11.92 10.33 0.36
N VAL A 233 12.27 9.05 0.15
CA VAL A 233 13.40 8.40 0.82
C VAL A 233 14.68 9.18 0.55
N HIS A 234 14.94 9.52 -0.71
CA HIS A 234 16.13 10.27 -1.09
C HIS A 234 16.22 11.62 -0.36
N ARG A 235 15.15 12.42 -0.38
CA ARG A 235 15.11 13.73 0.29
C ARG A 235 15.29 13.65 1.79
N LEU A 236 14.66 12.66 2.44
CA LEU A 236 14.75 12.47 3.89
C LEU A 236 16.16 12.07 4.31
N VAL A 237 16.76 11.10 3.63
CA VAL A 237 18.13 10.63 3.94
C VAL A 237 19.16 11.73 3.67
N ASP A 238 19.01 12.51 2.59
CA ASP A 238 19.90 13.65 2.28
C ASP A 238 19.93 14.71 3.40
N ARG A 239 18.96 14.64 4.31
CA ARG A 239 18.78 15.55 5.44
C ARG A 239 19.06 14.91 6.78
N GLY A 240 19.73 13.76 6.75
CA GLY A 240 20.25 13.08 7.93
C GLY A 240 19.23 12.23 8.66
N VAL A 241 18.06 11.96 8.08
CA VAL A 241 17.12 11.00 8.68
C VAL A 241 17.78 9.62 8.72
N PRO A 242 17.91 9.00 9.92
CA PRO A 242 18.59 7.73 10.09
C PRO A 242 17.88 6.61 9.30
N VAL A 243 18.63 5.98 8.39
CA VAL A 243 18.12 4.95 7.47
C VAL A 243 17.62 3.71 8.23
N ASP A 244 18.35 3.33 9.29
CA ASP A 244 18.09 2.13 10.09
C ASP A 244 17.42 2.42 11.43
N ALA A 245 16.78 3.59 11.59
CA ALA A 245 16.06 3.86 12.83
C ALA A 245 14.95 2.84 13.05
N VAL A 246 14.79 2.35 14.27
CA VAL A 246 13.83 1.29 14.60
C VAL A 246 12.57 1.91 15.19
N SER A 247 11.40 1.56 14.65
CA SER A 247 10.10 1.91 15.20
C SER A 247 9.22 0.66 15.29
N ASN A 248 8.58 0.44 16.44
CA ASN A 248 7.81 -0.79 16.71
C ASN A 248 8.62 -2.06 16.36
N ASP A 249 9.89 -2.08 16.78
CA ASP A 249 10.85 -3.18 16.57
C ASP A 249 11.18 -3.51 15.10
N LEU A 250 10.85 -2.62 14.16
CA LEU A 250 11.14 -2.78 12.73
C LEU A 250 11.93 -1.58 12.20
N PRO A 251 12.92 -1.78 11.31
CA PRO A 251 13.50 -0.72 10.50
C PRO A 251 12.60 -0.41 9.27
N PRO A 252 12.78 0.77 8.61
CA PRO A 252 12.03 1.14 7.42
C PRO A 252 12.15 0.11 6.30
N LEU A 253 13.34 -0.51 6.16
CA LEU A 253 13.60 -1.55 5.17
C LEU A 253 12.70 -2.77 5.38
N ALA A 254 12.51 -3.22 6.62
CA ALA A 254 11.63 -4.34 6.94
C ALA A 254 10.16 -4.04 6.61
N VAL A 255 9.71 -2.81 6.91
CA VAL A 255 8.37 -2.35 6.53
C VAL A 255 8.21 -2.34 5.01
N ALA A 256 9.18 -1.82 4.26
CA ALA A 256 9.15 -1.76 2.79
C ALA A 256 9.12 -3.17 2.15
N VAL A 257 9.90 -4.11 2.69
CA VAL A 257 9.93 -5.52 2.26
C VAL A 257 8.57 -6.19 2.53
N SER A 258 8.00 -6.04 3.72
CA SER A 258 6.67 -6.61 4.06
C SER A 258 5.54 -6.07 3.18
N ARG A 259 5.70 -4.83 2.68
CA ARG A 259 4.76 -4.15 1.78
C ARG A 259 5.01 -4.44 0.30
N ARG A 260 6.13 -5.09 -0.04
CA ARG A 260 6.58 -5.38 -1.41
C ARG A 260 6.82 -4.11 -2.24
N HIS A 261 7.29 -3.04 -1.59
CA HIS A 261 7.59 -1.78 -2.25
C HIS A 261 9.04 -1.79 -2.77
N PHE A 262 9.28 -2.54 -3.85
CA PHE A 262 10.63 -2.82 -4.35
C PHE A 262 11.48 -1.58 -4.66
N ASN A 263 10.89 -0.51 -5.19
CA ASN A 263 11.61 0.74 -5.45
C ASN A 263 12.09 1.40 -4.15
N VAL A 264 11.26 1.37 -3.10
CA VAL A 264 11.63 1.89 -1.78
C VAL A 264 12.72 1.04 -1.14
N VAL A 265 12.64 -0.29 -1.31
CA VAL A 265 13.67 -1.23 -0.85
C VAL A 265 15.01 -0.92 -1.53
N LEU A 266 15.03 -0.76 -2.86
CA LEU A 266 16.23 -0.36 -3.60
C LEU A 266 16.78 0.98 -3.12
N ALA A 267 15.92 1.99 -2.99
CA ALA A 267 16.33 3.31 -2.52
C ALA A 267 16.95 3.26 -1.12
N LEU A 268 16.38 2.50 -0.18
CA LEU A 268 16.95 2.33 1.15
C LEU A 268 18.30 1.60 1.12
N ILE A 269 18.40 0.50 0.37
CA ILE A 269 19.65 -0.26 0.21
C ILE A 269 20.75 0.60 -0.42
N ASP A 270 20.43 1.38 -1.46
CA ASP A 270 21.38 2.29 -2.13
C ASP A 270 21.82 3.44 -1.23
N ARG A 271 21.03 3.76 -0.21
CA ARG A 271 21.36 4.71 0.85
C ARG A 271 22.06 4.07 2.06
N GLY A 272 22.43 2.79 1.96
CA GLY A 272 23.23 2.10 2.97
C GLY A 272 22.42 1.48 4.11
N ALA A 273 21.13 1.18 3.90
CA ALA A 273 20.34 0.45 4.88
C ALA A 273 20.97 -0.91 5.22
N ASP A 274 20.96 -1.27 6.51
CA ASP A 274 21.44 -2.56 6.97
C ASP A 274 20.52 -3.69 6.48
N THR A 275 21.13 -4.73 5.93
CA THR A 275 20.46 -5.91 5.37
C THR A 275 20.61 -7.16 6.23
N SER A 276 21.23 -7.06 7.41
CA SER A 276 21.73 -8.23 8.15
C SER A 276 20.78 -8.83 9.20
N PRO A 277 19.82 -8.10 9.80
CA PRO A 277 18.54 -8.72 10.21
C PRO A 277 17.34 -7.75 10.14
N LEU A 278 16.31 -8.10 9.35
CA LEU A 278 15.11 -7.27 9.20
C LEU A 278 14.11 -7.39 10.36
N PHE A 279 14.19 -8.46 11.17
CA PHE A 279 13.24 -8.77 12.24
C PHE A 279 14.00 -9.35 13.44
N ALA A 280 13.74 -8.80 14.63
CA ALA A 280 14.43 -9.20 15.86
C ALA A 280 14.19 -10.67 16.29
N PHE A 281 13.18 -11.34 15.73
CA PHE A 281 12.78 -12.70 16.11
C PHE A 281 13.38 -13.81 15.24
N ASP A 282 14.15 -13.49 14.21
CA ASP A 282 14.67 -14.46 13.23
C ASP A 282 16.15 -14.16 12.94
N ILE A 283 17.00 -14.54 13.89
CA ILE A 283 18.46 -14.25 13.88
C ILE A 283 19.21 -14.97 12.74
N ASP A 284 18.61 -16.00 12.14
CA ASP A 284 19.26 -16.83 11.12
C ASP A 284 18.83 -16.48 9.68
N ALA A 285 17.82 -15.61 9.50
CA ALA A 285 17.25 -15.30 8.18
C ALA A 285 17.89 -14.06 7.53
N SER A 286 18.68 -14.26 6.48
CA SER A 286 19.26 -13.16 5.66
C SER A 286 18.18 -12.30 4.97
N ALA A 287 18.43 -11.01 4.71
CA ALA A 287 17.48 -10.14 4.00
C ALA A 287 17.00 -10.72 2.66
N LEU A 288 17.84 -11.51 1.98
CA LEU A 288 17.48 -12.19 0.75
C LEU A 288 16.38 -13.24 0.97
N HIS A 289 16.37 -13.92 2.12
CA HIS A 289 15.30 -14.86 2.50
C HIS A 289 13.98 -14.14 2.68
N TRP A 290 13.98 -13.08 3.48
CA TRP A 290 12.77 -12.32 3.80
C TRP A 290 12.12 -11.73 2.57
N PHE A 291 12.95 -11.20 1.68
CA PHE A 291 12.53 -10.65 0.41
C PHE A 291 11.78 -11.67 -0.46
N LEU A 292 12.28 -12.90 -0.52
CA LEU A 292 11.69 -13.98 -1.31
C LEU A 292 10.50 -14.67 -0.60
N LYS A 293 10.48 -14.68 0.74
CA LYS A 293 9.42 -15.27 1.58
C LYS A 293 8.11 -14.47 1.53
N TYR A 294 8.16 -13.15 1.67
CA TYR A 294 6.96 -12.32 1.84
C TYR A 294 6.16 -12.05 0.56
N ASP A 295 6.70 -12.39 -0.62
CA ASP A 295 5.96 -12.26 -1.88
C ASP A 295 4.77 -13.23 -1.99
N TYR A 296 4.77 -14.31 -1.20
CA TYR A 296 3.68 -15.28 -1.14
C TYR A 296 2.36 -14.74 -0.57
N LEU A 297 2.38 -13.66 0.22
CA LEU A 297 1.17 -13.09 0.83
C LEU A 297 0.20 -12.43 -0.17
N GLY A 298 0.50 -12.58 -1.46
CA GLY A 298 -0.34 -12.14 -2.54
C GLY A 298 -0.35 -10.62 -2.60
N PRO A 299 -0.59 -10.06 -3.78
CA PRO A 299 -0.78 -8.64 -3.85
C PRO A 299 -2.13 -8.27 -3.23
N ARG A 300 -2.15 -7.26 -2.36
CA ARG A 300 -3.25 -6.28 -2.39
C ARG A 300 -3.15 -5.51 -3.72
N VAL A 301 -3.19 -6.17 -4.90
CA VAL A 301 -3.39 -5.39 -6.13
C VAL A 301 -4.81 -4.89 -5.99
N PRO A 302 -5.03 -3.57 -5.97
CA PRO A 302 -6.39 -3.04 -5.99
C PRO A 302 -7.06 -3.61 -7.24
N THR A 303 -8.04 -4.49 -7.04
CA THR A 303 -9.09 -4.83 -8.02
C THR A 303 -8.61 -4.85 -9.48
N LEU A 304 -7.77 -5.84 -9.83
CA LEU A 304 -7.32 -6.12 -11.21
C LEU A 304 -8.47 -6.35 -12.22
N ASN A 305 -9.72 -6.46 -11.76
CA ASN A 305 -10.91 -6.56 -12.59
C ASN A 305 -11.17 -5.34 -13.49
N ARG A 306 -10.53 -4.18 -13.22
CA ARG A 306 -10.67 -2.97 -14.06
C ARG A 306 -9.64 -2.86 -15.19
N TYR A 307 -8.65 -3.75 -15.27
CA TYR A 307 -7.57 -3.68 -16.26
C TYR A 307 -7.72 -4.72 -17.37
N THR A 308 -7.29 -4.38 -18.57
CA THR A 308 -7.18 -5.31 -19.70
C THR A 308 -6.16 -6.40 -19.40
N ARG A 309 -6.24 -7.55 -20.09
CA ARG A 309 -5.29 -8.67 -19.87
C ARG A 309 -3.84 -8.26 -20.10
N GLU A 310 -3.59 -7.33 -21.01
CA GLU A 310 -2.26 -6.82 -21.35
C GLU A 310 -1.70 -5.91 -20.26
N GLU A 311 -2.49 -4.97 -19.75
CA GLU A 311 -2.10 -4.09 -18.64
C GLU A 311 -1.76 -4.88 -17.37
N ARG A 312 -2.52 -5.94 -17.07
CA ARG A 312 -2.21 -6.82 -15.94
C ARG A 312 -0.86 -7.52 -16.12
N ARG A 313 -0.59 -8.03 -17.32
CA ARG A 313 0.68 -8.68 -17.66
C ARG A 313 1.84 -7.70 -17.58
N GLN A 314 1.63 -6.46 -18.01
CA GLN A 314 2.63 -5.42 -17.94
C GLN A 314 2.99 -5.07 -16.48
N LYS A 315 1.99 -4.81 -15.63
CA LYS A 315 2.22 -4.53 -14.20
C LYS A 315 2.90 -5.67 -13.45
N ILE A 316 2.58 -6.90 -13.85
CA ILE A 316 3.25 -8.10 -13.33
C ILE A 316 4.73 -8.08 -13.70
N ARG A 317 5.07 -7.82 -14.98
CA ARG A 317 6.47 -7.74 -15.44
C ARG A 317 7.23 -6.63 -14.73
N GLU A 318 6.66 -5.44 -14.60
CA GLU A 318 7.27 -4.32 -13.89
C GLU A 318 7.59 -4.68 -12.43
N SER A 319 6.66 -5.39 -11.76
CA SER A 319 6.88 -5.89 -10.40
C SER A 319 7.97 -6.96 -10.33
N GLU A 320 8.08 -7.83 -11.35
CA GLU A 320 9.12 -8.86 -11.44
C GLU A 320 10.50 -8.25 -11.70
N GLU A 321 10.58 -7.26 -12.59
CA GLU A 321 11.81 -6.51 -12.89
C GLU A 321 12.30 -5.73 -11.66
N ALA A 322 11.40 -5.04 -10.96
CA ALA A 322 11.74 -4.35 -9.72
C ALA A 322 12.23 -5.33 -8.64
N ARG A 323 11.59 -6.50 -8.54
CA ARG A 323 12.02 -7.56 -7.62
C ARG A 323 13.40 -8.11 -7.98
N ALA A 324 13.63 -8.42 -9.25
CA ALA A 324 14.90 -8.90 -9.79
C ALA A 324 16.02 -7.87 -9.57
N GLY A 325 15.71 -6.58 -9.67
CA GLY A 325 16.61 -5.48 -9.35
C GLY A 325 17.09 -5.54 -7.89
N VAL A 326 16.18 -5.72 -6.94
CA VAL A 326 16.54 -5.87 -5.51
C VAL A 326 17.44 -7.09 -5.28
N VAL A 327 17.08 -8.25 -5.83
CA VAL A 327 17.88 -9.48 -5.69
C VAL A 327 19.28 -9.27 -6.23
N SER A 328 19.40 -8.71 -7.44
CA SER A 328 20.69 -8.43 -8.07
C SER A 328 21.53 -7.48 -7.22
N ARG A 329 20.89 -6.47 -6.61
CA ARG A 329 21.57 -5.50 -5.76
C ARG A 329 22.07 -6.13 -4.46
N LEU A 330 21.26 -6.96 -3.80
CA LEU A 330 21.66 -7.69 -2.60
C LEU A 330 22.84 -8.64 -2.88
N ILE A 331 22.82 -9.35 -4.02
CA ILE A 331 23.95 -10.19 -4.45
C ILE A 331 25.21 -9.35 -4.67
N ALA A 332 25.09 -8.19 -5.31
CA ALA A 332 26.22 -7.28 -5.52
C ALA A 332 26.80 -6.72 -4.20
N LEU A 333 26.00 -6.65 -3.14
CA LEU A 333 26.44 -6.27 -1.79
C LEU A 333 27.04 -7.44 -0.99
N GLY A 334 27.14 -8.64 -1.60
CA GLY A 334 27.73 -9.82 -0.97
C GLY A 334 26.75 -10.60 -0.09
N ALA A 335 25.43 -10.53 -0.37
CA ALA A 335 24.46 -11.37 0.32
C ALA A 335 24.79 -12.86 0.13
N ASP A 336 24.80 -13.61 1.24
CA ASP A 336 25.05 -15.04 1.21
C ASP A 336 23.87 -15.79 0.56
N LEU A 337 24.21 -16.60 -0.45
CA LEU A 337 23.28 -17.39 -1.26
C LEU A 337 22.96 -18.75 -0.65
N GLU A 338 23.67 -19.17 0.39
CA GLU A 338 23.62 -20.51 0.96
C GLU A 338 23.20 -20.54 2.43
N VAL A 339 22.98 -19.37 3.06
CA VAL A 339 22.30 -19.29 4.35
C VAL A 339 20.96 -20.02 4.23
N LYS A 340 20.58 -20.79 5.24
CA LYS A 340 19.25 -21.38 5.32
C LYS A 340 18.38 -20.52 6.22
N GLY A 341 17.17 -20.21 5.77
CA GLY A 341 16.24 -19.33 6.49
C GLY A 341 15.48 -20.01 7.64
N ASP A 342 14.49 -19.31 8.19
CA ASP A 342 13.60 -19.67 9.33
C ASP A 342 13.51 -21.18 9.67
N PRO A 343 14.02 -21.61 10.85
CA PRO A 343 13.99 -22.99 11.31
C PRO A 343 12.57 -23.50 11.64
N GLN A 344 11.59 -22.63 11.92
CA GLN A 344 10.27 -23.03 12.42
C GLN A 344 9.32 -23.57 11.34
N ARG A 345 9.72 -23.62 10.06
CA ARG A 345 8.91 -24.16 8.95
C ARG A 345 9.73 -24.98 7.95
N PHE A 346 10.28 -24.30 6.94
CA PHE A 346 11.05 -24.88 5.85
C PHE A 346 12.39 -24.16 5.78
N HIS A 347 13.39 -24.82 6.32
CA HIS A 347 14.75 -24.34 6.46
C HIS A 347 15.50 -24.61 5.15
N GLY A 348 15.37 -23.68 4.19
CA GLY A 348 15.98 -23.78 2.86
C GLY A 348 16.72 -22.51 2.45
N THR A 349 17.48 -22.58 1.36
CA THR A 349 18.28 -21.48 0.82
C THR A 349 17.42 -20.43 0.09
N PRO A 350 17.94 -19.22 -0.19
CA PRO A 350 17.27 -18.23 -1.02
C PRO A 350 16.77 -18.80 -2.36
N LEU A 351 17.55 -19.71 -2.99
CA LEU A 351 17.14 -20.38 -4.22
C LEU A 351 15.83 -21.16 -4.06
N TYR A 352 15.68 -21.88 -2.93
CA TYR A 352 14.43 -22.55 -2.59
C TYR A 352 13.28 -21.55 -2.40
N TYR A 353 13.49 -20.46 -1.67
CA TYR A 353 12.45 -19.45 -1.44
C TYR A 353 12.00 -18.76 -2.74
N ALA A 354 12.93 -18.48 -3.66
CA ALA A 354 12.62 -17.92 -4.97
C ALA A 354 11.71 -18.84 -5.81
N ALA A 355 11.94 -20.16 -5.74
CA ALA A 355 11.19 -21.13 -6.51
C ALA A 355 9.86 -21.53 -5.85
N ALA A 356 9.82 -21.69 -4.53
CA ALA A 356 8.66 -22.21 -3.80
C ALA A 356 7.67 -21.12 -3.36
N TYR A 357 8.15 -19.95 -2.95
CA TYR A 357 7.33 -18.89 -2.34
C TYR A 357 7.13 -17.69 -3.27
N ALA A 358 8.22 -17.15 -3.80
CA ALA A 358 8.16 -16.03 -4.75
C ALA A 358 7.63 -16.49 -6.14
N ILE A 359 7.88 -17.74 -6.49
CA ILE A 359 7.50 -18.38 -7.76
C ILE A 359 7.95 -17.50 -8.95
N ASP A 360 9.22 -17.10 -8.92
CA ASP A 360 9.81 -16.19 -9.90
C ASP A 360 10.96 -16.84 -10.67
N PRO A 361 10.73 -17.27 -11.91
CA PRO A 361 11.79 -17.80 -12.76
C PRO A 361 12.94 -16.79 -12.99
N VAL A 362 12.68 -15.48 -12.95
CA VAL A 362 13.70 -14.44 -13.14
C VAL A 362 14.65 -14.42 -11.95
N CYS A 363 14.13 -14.38 -10.72
CA CYS A 363 14.96 -14.45 -9.52
C CYS A 363 15.70 -15.79 -9.41
N VAL A 364 15.05 -16.91 -9.75
CA VAL A 364 15.71 -18.23 -9.80
C VAL A 364 16.89 -18.21 -10.76
N LYS A 365 16.70 -17.66 -11.97
CA LYS A 365 17.78 -17.53 -12.96
C LYS A 365 18.94 -16.67 -12.42
N ILE A 366 18.66 -15.52 -11.83
CA ILE A 366 19.68 -14.61 -11.27
C ILE A 366 20.49 -15.31 -10.16
N LEU A 367 19.82 -16.03 -9.25
CA LEU A 367 20.50 -16.75 -8.17
C LEU A 367 21.40 -17.87 -8.71
N LEU A 368 20.92 -18.63 -9.71
CA LEU A 368 21.72 -19.67 -10.35
C LEU A 368 22.93 -19.10 -11.10
N GLU A 369 22.75 -17.99 -11.83
CA GLU A 369 23.85 -17.28 -12.51
C GLU A 369 24.86 -16.67 -11.52
N ALA A 370 24.41 -16.31 -10.32
CA ALA A 370 25.26 -15.85 -9.23
C ALA A 370 25.99 -16.99 -8.48
N GLY A 371 25.72 -18.26 -8.83
CA GLY A 371 26.40 -19.43 -8.26
C GLY A 371 25.67 -20.11 -7.10
N ALA A 372 24.38 -19.84 -6.89
CA ALA A 372 23.59 -20.55 -5.88
C ALA A 372 23.53 -22.06 -6.17
N ARG A 373 23.73 -22.87 -5.13
CA ARG A 373 23.82 -24.33 -5.23
C ARG A 373 22.45 -24.96 -5.41
N VAL A 374 22.28 -25.71 -6.50
CA VAL A 374 21.07 -26.50 -6.77
C VAL A 374 20.95 -27.78 -5.93
N ASP A 375 22.08 -28.24 -5.38
CA ASP A 375 22.16 -29.44 -4.55
C ASP A 375 21.99 -29.13 -3.06
N ALA A 376 21.74 -27.87 -2.71
CA ALA A 376 21.42 -27.50 -1.34
C ALA A 376 20.18 -28.24 -0.85
N THR A 377 20.17 -28.62 0.42
CA THR A 377 19.04 -29.34 1.01
C THR A 377 18.07 -28.39 1.69
N VAL A 378 16.80 -28.78 1.68
CA VAL A 378 15.73 -28.12 2.44
C VAL A 378 15.39 -29.03 3.60
N ASP A 379 15.40 -28.46 4.80
CA ASP A 379 15.04 -29.20 6.00
C ASP A 379 13.63 -28.77 6.42
N TYR A 380 12.81 -29.71 6.91
CA TYR A 380 11.52 -29.39 7.48
C TYR A 380 11.29 -30.14 8.78
N GLU A 381 10.59 -29.48 9.70
CA GLU A 381 10.20 -30.05 10.98
C GLU A 381 8.71 -30.40 10.94
N VAL A 382 8.38 -31.64 11.30
CA VAL A 382 6.99 -32.08 11.44
C VAL A 382 6.59 -31.90 12.89
N HIS A 383 6.07 -30.73 13.25
CA HIS A 383 5.49 -30.52 14.58
C HIS A 383 4.19 -31.31 14.75
N ARG A 384 4.31 -32.59 15.10
CA ARG A 384 3.21 -33.50 15.48
C ARG A 384 2.97 -33.56 16.99
N GLY A 385 3.43 -32.57 17.75
CA GLY A 385 3.19 -32.49 19.20
C GLY A 385 3.91 -33.56 20.04
N PHE A 386 4.99 -34.15 19.53
CA PHE A 386 5.87 -35.07 20.24
C PHE A 386 7.27 -34.44 20.44
N PRO A 387 8.00 -34.80 21.51
CA PRO A 387 9.25 -34.15 21.91
C PRO A 387 10.49 -34.57 21.11
N ASP A 388 10.36 -35.51 20.17
CA ASP A 388 11.47 -35.93 19.31
C ASP A 388 11.41 -35.18 17.98
N GLU A 389 12.28 -34.17 17.84
CA GLU A 389 12.46 -33.32 16.66
C GLU A 389 13.13 -34.13 15.52
N GLU A 390 12.35 -34.92 14.77
CA GLU A 390 12.87 -35.54 13.53
C GLU A 390 12.94 -34.48 12.41
N ARG A 391 14.16 -34.01 12.15
CA ARG A 391 14.47 -33.08 11.06
C ARG A 391 14.64 -33.84 9.76
N HIS A 392 13.65 -33.77 8.88
CA HIS A 392 13.69 -34.41 7.57
C HIS A 392 14.40 -33.52 6.57
N THR A 393 15.36 -34.09 5.83
CA THR A 393 16.22 -33.36 4.88
C THR A 393 15.93 -33.84 3.46
N HIS A 394 15.49 -32.94 2.59
CA HIS A 394 15.15 -33.29 1.20
C HIS A 394 15.80 -32.34 0.18
N THR A 395 15.68 -32.66 -1.11
CA THR A 395 16.12 -31.77 -2.19
C THR A 395 15.22 -30.54 -2.31
N ILE A 396 15.73 -29.47 -2.93
CA ILE A 396 14.94 -28.27 -3.27
C ILE A 396 13.67 -28.65 -4.05
N LEU A 397 13.78 -29.59 -5.00
CA LEU A 397 12.63 -30.04 -5.81
C LEU A 397 11.55 -30.69 -4.95
N TYR A 398 11.93 -31.54 -3.98
CA TYR A 398 10.96 -32.13 -3.06
C TYR A 398 10.22 -31.05 -2.25
N GLY A 399 10.97 -30.10 -1.68
CA GLY A 399 10.41 -28.98 -0.92
C GLY A 399 9.41 -28.15 -1.76
N ILE A 400 9.76 -27.84 -3.01
CA ILE A 400 8.89 -27.12 -3.93
C ILE A 400 7.60 -27.90 -4.17
N LEU A 401 7.69 -29.20 -4.48
CA LEU A 401 6.52 -30.04 -4.75
C LEU A 401 5.62 -30.16 -3.50
N ARG A 402 6.20 -30.28 -2.30
CA ARG A 402 5.44 -30.23 -1.04
C ARG A 402 4.67 -28.92 -0.90
N VAL A 403 5.32 -27.76 -1.08
CA VAL A 403 4.65 -26.45 -0.99
C VAL A 403 3.58 -26.29 -2.08
N MET A 404 3.81 -26.85 -3.26
CA MET A 404 2.85 -26.82 -4.37
C MET A 404 1.60 -27.69 -4.12
N PHE A 405 1.76 -28.85 -3.49
CA PHE A 405 0.72 -29.88 -3.37
C PHE A 405 0.22 -30.12 -1.94
N ALA A 406 0.63 -29.34 -0.93
CA ALA A 406 0.14 -29.45 0.44
C ALA A 406 -1.10 -28.55 0.66
N PRO A 407 -2.33 -29.12 0.79
CA PRO A 407 -3.57 -28.34 0.93
C PRO A 407 -3.69 -27.59 2.26
N SER A 408 -3.01 -28.04 3.32
CA SER A 408 -3.01 -27.42 4.65
C SER A 408 -2.07 -26.21 4.75
N ILE A 409 -1.05 -26.15 3.90
CA ILE A 409 -0.02 -25.09 3.93
C ILE A 409 -0.45 -23.95 3.01
N MET A 410 -1.06 -24.26 1.85
CA MET A 410 -1.41 -23.27 0.83
C MET A 410 -2.75 -23.61 0.11
N PRO A 411 -3.90 -22.98 0.44
CA PRO A 411 -5.11 -23.11 -0.36
C PRO A 411 -4.98 -22.28 -1.65
N ARG A 412 -4.30 -22.81 -2.68
CA ARG A 412 -4.18 -22.12 -3.97
C ARG A 412 -5.51 -22.11 -4.72
N ARG A 413 -6.17 -20.96 -4.77
CA ARG A 413 -7.24 -20.68 -5.74
C ARG A 413 -6.62 -20.32 -7.10
N GLY A 414 -6.58 -21.28 -8.02
CA GLY A 414 -6.50 -21.05 -9.47
C GLY A 414 -5.35 -20.15 -9.97
N GLY A 415 -4.10 -20.46 -9.62
CA GLY A 415 -2.90 -19.73 -10.04
C GLY A 415 -2.15 -20.38 -11.21
N ASP A 416 -1.45 -19.56 -11.98
CA ASP A 416 -0.70 -19.89 -13.21
C ASP A 416 0.47 -20.84 -12.93
N PHE A 417 0.25 -22.16 -13.05
CA PHE A 417 1.29 -23.19 -12.87
C PHE A 417 2.48 -23.04 -13.83
N GLN A 418 2.34 -22.20 -14.86
CA GLN A 418 3.41 -21.95 -15.83
C GLN A 418 4.69 -21.43 -15.17
N ARG A 419 4.57 -20.56 -14.15
CA ARG A 419 5.75 -20.01 -13.46
C ARG A 419 6.49 -21.06 -12.65
N SER A 420 5.76 -21.90 -11.91
CA SER A 420 6.34 -23.02 -11.20
C SER A 420 7.00 -24.01 -12.16
N LYS A 421 6.37 -24.27 -13.32
CA LYS A 421 6.95 -25.09 -14.41
C LYS A 421 8.27 -24.52 -14.91
N ASP A 422 8.35 -23.20 -15.09
CA ASP A 422 9.57 -22.54 -15.59
C ASP A 422 10.69 -22.48 -14.53
N ALA A 423 10.36 -22.29 -13.25
CA ALA A 423 11.31 -22.39 -12.14
C ALA A 423 11.90 -23.81 -12.01
N ILE A 424 11.04 -24.85 -12.02
CA ILE A 424 11.48 -26.26 -11.98
C ILE A 424 12.38 -26.56 -13.19
N ARG A 425 12.02 -26.06 -14.38
CA ARG A 425 12.83 -26.23 -15.59
C ARG A 425 14.25 -25.67 -15.40
N LEU A 426 14.37 -24.45 -14.87
CA LEU A 426 15.67 -23.81 -14.64
C LEU A 426 16.52 -24.60 -13.65
N LEU A 427 15.92 -25.07 -12.55
CA LEU A 427 16.60 -25.89 -11.55
C LEU A 427 17.11 -27.21 -12.15
N LEU A 428 16.28 -27.91 -12.93
CA LEU A 428 16.68 -29.16 -13.61
C LEU A 428 17.82 -28.93 -14.60
N GLN A 429 17.78 -27.85 -15.38
CA GLN A 429 18.85 -27.49 -16.32
C GLN A 429 20.20 -27.25 -15.63
N HIS A 430 20.18 -26.79 -14.39
CA HIS A 430 21.38 -26.56 -13.58
C HIS A 430 21.77 -27.76 -12.72
N GLY A 431 21.08 -28.91 -12.85
CA GLY A 431 21.47 -30.17 -12.20
C GLY A 431 20.76 -30.50 -10.89
N ALA A 432 19.62 -29.87 -10.60
CA ALA A 432 18.83 -30.24 -9.42
C ALA A 432 18.41 -31.73 -9.47
N ARG A 433 18.57 -32.45 -8.36
CA ARG A 433 18.32 -33.89 -8.28
C ARG A 433 16.87 -34.22 -7.92
N LEU A 434 16.33 -35.24 -8.59
CA LEU A 434 15.05 -35.86 -8.30
C LEU A 434 15.15 -37.05 -7.35
N ASP A 435 16.37 -37.59 -7.20
CA ASP A 435 16.71 -38.70 -6.32
C ASP A 435 16.54 -38.31 -4.84
N PRO A 436 16.42 -39.31 -3.93
CA PRO A 436 16.28 -39.07 -2.50
C PRO A 436 17.57 -38.54 -1.89
N VAL A 437 17.44 -37.88 -0.73
CA VAL A 437 18.57 -37.53 0.13
C VAL A 437 18.57 -38.53 1.30
N GLY A 438 19.50 -39.49 1.29
CA GLY A 438 19.54 -40.53 2.31
C GLY A 438 18.37 -41.51 2.20
N ILE A 439 17.64 -41.71 3.29
CA ILE A 439 16.49 -42.63 3.39
C ILE A 439 15.14 -41.95 3.14
N GLU A 440 15.17 -40.66 2.84
CA GLU A 440 13.99 -39.83 2.74
C GLU A 440 13.26 -40.00 1.40
N GLU A 441 11.95 -39.71 1.39
CA GLU A 441 11.16 -39.75 0.16
C GLU A 441 11.75 -38.82 -0.91
N SER A 442 11.91 -39.33 -2.14
CA SER A 442 12.43 -38.57 -3.27
C SER A 442 11.41 -37.60 -3.88
N ALA A 443 11.88 -36.58 -4.59
CA ALA A 443 11.00 -35.67 -5.33
C ALA A 443 10.22 -36.43 -6.41
N LEU A 444 10.83 -37.46 -7.00
CA LEU A 444 10.21 -38.33 -7.99
C LEU A 444 9.05 -39.14 -7.40
N GLU A 445 9.23 -39.76 -6.23
CA GLU A 445 8.17 -40.51 -5.53
C GLU A 445 6.98 -39.61 -5.16
N LEU A 446 7.27 -38.42 -4.62
CA LEU A 446 6.23 -37.48 -4.23
C LEU A 446 5.40 -37.05 -5.43
N ALA A 447 6.07 -36.70 -6.53
CA ALA A 447 5.48 -36.33 -7.80
C ALA A 447 4.53 -37.42 -8.35
N CYS A 448 4.89 -38.69 -8.19
CA CYS A 448 4.04 -39.82 -8.60
C CYS A 448 2.86 -40.07 -7.65
N ARG A 449 2.99 -39.74 -6.36
CA ARG A 449 1.96 -39.98 -5.33
C ARG A 449 0.85 -38.93 -5.33
N THR A 450 1.14 -37.70 -5.74
CA THR A 450 0.18 -36.58 -5.72
C THR A 450 -0.98 -36.80 -6.70
N ARG A 451 -1.99 -37.55 -6.24
CA ARG A 451 -3.25 -37.88 -6.94
C ARG A 451 -4.26 -36.73 -7.04
N GLU A 452 -4.13 -35.69 -6.22
CA GLU A 452 -5.27 -34.85 -5.81
C GLU A 452 -5.40 -33.48 -6.50
N PHE A 453 -4.43 -33.07 -7.33
CA PHE A 453 -4.45 -31.76 -7.97
C PHE A 453 -4.34 -31.92 -9.48
N HIS A 454 -5.44 -31.68 -10.19
CA HIS A 454 -5.70 -31.92 -11.62
C HIS A 454 -4.71 -31.32 -12.67
N ASP A 455 -3.49 -30.91 -12.34
CA ASP A 455 -2.49 -30.39 -13.30
C ASP A 455 -1.30 -31.36 -13.49
N THR A 456 -1.53 -32.39 -14.31
CA THR A 456 -0.49 -33.30 -14.81
C THR A 456 0.60 -32.60 -15.63
N GLY A 457 0.37 -31.35 -16.06
CA GLY A 457 1.33 -30.59 -16.86
C GLY A 457 2.58 -30.18 -16.09
N VAL A 458 2.57 -30.16 -14.75
CA VAL A 458 3.79 -29.92 -13.96
C VAL A 458 4.70 -31.15 -14.03
N LEU A 459 4.13 -32.35 -13.86
CA LEU A 459 4.84 -33.63 -13.94
C LEU A 459 5.41 -33.85 -15.35
N GLU A 460 4.59 -33.65 -16.37
CA GLU A 460 5.01 -33.79 -17.76
C GLU A 460 6.19 -32.86 -18.08
N ARG A 461 6.12 -31.58 -17.68
CA ARG A 461 7.19 -30.61 -17.91
C ARG A 461 8.46 -30.97 -17.12
N MET A 462 8.32 -31.40 -15.87
CA MET A 462 9.44 -31.81 -15.02
C MET A 462 10.18 -32.98 -15.66
N PHE A 463 9.47 -34.06 -16.01
CA PHE A 463 10.08 -35.24 -16.62
C PHE A 463 10.64 -34.94 -18.01
N ASN A 464 9.96 -34.10 -18.81
CA ASN A 464 10.46 -33.69 -20.13
C ASN A 464 11.76 -32.88 -20.11
N ASN A 465 12.07 -32.21 -19.00
CA ASN A 465 13.31 -31.45 -18.83
C ASN A 465 14.35 -32.18 -17.98
N SER A 466 14.08 -33.41 -17.56
CA SER A 466 15.01 -34.23 -16.76
C SER A 466 15.89 -35.11 -17.64
N SER A 467 17.12 -35.32 -17.20
CA SER A 467 18.16 -36.12 -17.86
C SER A 467 18.91 -37.00 -16.85
N ALA A 468 19.94 -37.73 -17.31
CA ALA A 468 20.84 -38.52 -16.46
C ALA A 468 21.54 -37.70 -15.35
N ARG A 469 21.61 -36.38 -15.51
CA ARG A 469 22.16 -35.47 -14.48
C ARG A 469 21.23 -35.26 -13.29
N ASN A 470 19.93 -35.56 -13.44
CA ASN A 470 18.91 -35.26 -12.46
C ASN A 470 18.46 -36.50 -11.68
N THR A 471 18.55 -37.70 -12.28
CA THR A 471 18.11 -38.95 -11.65
C THR A 471 18.86 -40.17 -12.20
N SER A 472 18.99 -41.21 -11.38
CA SER A 472 19.60 -42.48 -11.79
C SER A 472 18.60 -43.46 -12.41
N LEU A 473 19.08 -44.37 -13.26
CA LEU A 473 18.25 -45.43 -13.84
C LEU A 473 17.71 -46.37 -12.75
N GLU A 474 18.55 -46.71 -11.78
CA GLU A 474 18.19 -47.57 -10.63
C GLU A 474 17.00 -46.97 -9.86
N HIS A 475 17.08 -45.68 -9.52
CA HIS A 475 16.00 -44.99 -8.81
C HIS A 475 14.70 -44.95 -9.62
N ILE A 476 14.76 -44.72 -10.94
CA ILE A 476 13.56 -44.75 -11.78
C ILE A 476 12.92 -46.15 -11.78
N GLU A 477 13.74 -47.21 -11.82
CA GLU A 477 13.25 -48.59 -11.80
C GLU A 477 12.62 -48.95 -10.45
N GLU A 478 13.21 -48.52 -9.34
CA GLU A 478 12.64 -48.66 -8.00
C GLU A 478 11.28 -47.97 -7.89
N VAL A 479 11.17 -46.72 -8.37
CA VAL A 479 9.90 -45.98 -8.38
C VAL A 479 8.88 -46.64 -9.31
N LEU A 480 9.29 -47.15 -10.47
CA LEU A 480 8.40 -47.90 -11.38
C LEU A 480 7.86 -49.18 -10.74
N GLN A 481 8.68 -49.89 -9.97
CA GLN A 481 8.27 -51.09 -9.22
C GLN A 481 7.30 -50.70 -8.08
N ALA A 482 7.62 -49.65 -7.33
CA ALA A 482 6.79 -49.16 -6.23
C ALA A 482 5.44 -48.60 -6.69
N CYS A 483 5.39 -47.96 -7.87
CA CYS A 483 4.14 -47.49 -8.49
C CYS A 483 3.24 -48.63 -9.00
N GLY A 484 3.76 -49.85 -9.19
CA GLY A 484 2.99 -51.03 -9.59
C GLY A 484 2.12 -50.85 -10.85
N THR A 485 0.88 -51.37 -10.83
CA THR A 485 -0.17 -51.15 -11.85
C THR A 485 -0.92 -49.83 -11.65
N GLY A 486 -0.27 -48.82 -11.07
CA GLY A 486 -0.82 -47.49 -10.80
C GLY A 486 -1.26 -46.72 -12.04
N ASP A 487 -1.37 -45.40 -11.92
CA ASP A 487 -1.86 -44.53 -13.00
C ASP A 487 -1.07 -44.76 -14.30
N ARG A 488 -1.78 -45.27 -15.32
CA ARG A 488 -1.20 -45.60 -16.63
C ARG A 488 -0.48 -44.40 -17.25
N TYR A 489 -0.94 -43.18 -16.98
CA TYR A 489 -0.34 -41.97 -17.52
C TYR A 489 1.01 -41.66 -16.86
N VAL A 490 1.08 -41.69 -15.51
CA VAL A 490 2.33 -41.49 -14.76
C VAL A 490 3.36 -42.56 -15.11
N VAL A 491 2.94 -43.83 -15.20
CA VAL A 491 3.80 -44.94 -15.63
C VAL A 491 4.33 -44.72 -17.05
N THR A 492 3.51 -44.17 -17.95
CA THR A 492 3.96 -43.84 -19.33
C THR A 492 5.03 -42.76 -19.31
N LEU A 493 4.83 -41.69 -18.52
CA LEU A 493 5.81 -40.62 -18.39
C LEU A 493 7.12 -41.10 -17.73
N LEU A 494 7.06 -41.96 -16.70
CA LEU A 494 8.25 -42.56 -16.09
C LEU A 494 9.02 -43.45 -17.06
N ARG A 495 8.33 -44.23 -17.91
CA ARG A 495 9.00 -45.01 -18.97
C ARG A 495 9.67 -44.13 -20.02
N GLN A 496 9.05 -43.02 -20.38
CA GLN A 496 9.66 -42.03 -21.28
C GLN A 496 10.91 -41.40 -20.65
N LEU A 497 10.86 -41.10 -19.35
CA LEU A 497 12.01 -40.61 -18.60
C LEU A 497 13.13 -41.66 -18.54
N HIS A 498 12.81 -42.92 -18.22
CA HIS A 498 13.77 -44.04 -18.20
C HIS A 498 14.52 -44.17 -19.53
N GLU A 499 13.78 -44.22 -20.65
CA GLU A 499 14.37 -44.31 -21.98
C GLU A 499 15.22 -43.10 -22.34
N ARG A 500 14.82 -41.89 -21.89
CA ARG A 500 15.60 -40.68 -22.12
C ARG A 500 16.90 -40.69 -21.32
N VAL A 501 16.83 -40.99 -20.02
CA VAL A 501 17.99 -41.11 -19.14
C VAL A 501 18.97 -42.13 -19.71
N ARG A 502 18.46 -43.32 -20.10
CA ARG A 502 19.23 -44.39 -20.72
C ARG A 502 19.98 -43.93 -21.98
N LYS A 503 19.33 -43.16 -22.85
CA LYS A 503 19.97 -42.61 -24.06
C LYS A 503 21.07 -41.59 -23.74
N THR A 504 20.84 -40.72 -22.76
CA THR A 504 21.86 -39.75 -22.33
C THR A 504 23.06 -40.41 -21.65
N THR A 505 22.85 -41.40 -20.78
CA THR A 505 23.95 -42.14 -20.12
C THR A 505 24.83 -42.94 -21.08
N VAL A 506 24.33 -43.26 -22.29
CA VAL A 506 25.10 -43.98 -23.32
C VAL A 506 25.85 -43.02 -24.26
N ALA A 507 25.49 -41.73 -24.24
CA ALA A 507 26.04 -40.70 -25.11
C ALA A 507 27.09 -39.79 -24.42
N GLU A 508 27.03 -39.67 -23.09
CA GLU A 508 28.10 -39.13 -22.23
C GLU A 508 29.15 -40.22 -21.96
#